data_AF-D3YUH4-F1
#
_entry.id   AF-D3YUH4-F1
#
_cell.length_a   1.000
_cell.length_b   1.000
_cell.length_c   1.000
_cell.angle_alpha   90.00
_cell.angle_beta   90.00
_cell.angle_gamma   90.00
#
_symmetry.space_group_name_H-M   'P 1'
#
loop_
_entity.id
_entity.type
_entity.pdbx_description
1 polymer ?
#
loop_
_entity_poly.entity_id
_entity_poly.type
_entity_poly.pdbx_seq_one_letter_code
_entity_poly.pdbx_strand_id
1 'polypeptide(L)'
;MATQADLMELDMAMEPDRKAAVSHWQQQSYLDSGIHSGATTTAPSLSGKGNPEEEDVDTSQVLYEWEQGFSQSFTQEQVADIDGQYAMTRAQRVRAAMFPETLDEGMQIPSTQFDAAHPTNVQRLAEPSQMLKHAVVNLINYQDDAELATRAIPELTKLLNDEDQVVVNKAAVM
;
A
#
# COMPACT_ATOMS: atom_id res chain seq x y z
N MET A 1 8.06 40.88 0.61
CA MET A 1 8.59 39.95 1.63
C MET A 1 7.44 39.68 2.57
N ALA A 2 6.89 38.47 2.58
CA ALA A 2 5.86 38.09 3.54
C ALA A 2 6.51 37.95 4.92
N THR A 3 5.88 38.50 5.95
CA THR A 3 6.40 38.46 7.32
C THR A 3 6.08 37.12 7.98
N GLN A 4 6.79 36.75 9.05
CA GLN A 4 6.57 35.51 9.80
C GLN A 4 5.12 35.38 10.32
N ALA A 5 4.44 36.51 10.54
CA ALA A 5 3.03 36.56 10.89
C ALA A 5 2.12 36.14 9.72
N ASP A 6 2.44 36.57 8.49
CA ASP A 6 1.67 36.20 7.29
C ASP A 6 1.74 34.68 7.00
N LEU A 7 2.87 34.03 7.32
CA LEU A 7 3.05 32.59 7.15
C LEU A 7 2.29 31.77 8.21
N MET A 8 2.26 32.24 9.46
CA MET A 8 1.45 31.60 10.52
C MET A 8 -0.05 31.76 10.26
N GLU A 9 -0.49 32.92 9.75
CA GLU A 9 -1.89 33.16 9.40
C GLU A 9 -2.33 32.29 8.20
N LEU A 10 -1.45 32.07 7.22
CA LEU A 10 -1.70 31.15 6.10
C LEU A 10 -1.81 29.69 6.55
N ASP A 11 -0.93 29.23 7.44
CA ASP A 11 -0.95 27.85 7.95
C ASP A 11 -2.19 27.60 8.81
N MET A 12 -2.56 28.59 9.65
CA MET A 12 -3.78 28.54 10.47
C MET A 12 -5.06 28.61 9.63
N ALA A 13 -5.02 29.28 8.46
CA ALA A 13 -6.12 29.30 7.50
C ALA A 13 -6.23 28.01 6.68
N MET A 14 -5.13 27.28 6.45
CA MET A 14 -5.11 25.99 5.74
C MET A 14 -5.35 24.77 6.66
N GLU A 15 -5.10 24.90 7.96
CA GLU A 15 -5.34 23.86 8.98
C GLU A 15 -6.78 23.30 9.00
N PRO A 16 -7.85 24.13 8.98
CA PRO A 16 -9.22 23.62 8.92
C PRO A 16 -9.50 22.87 7.62
N ASP A 17 -8.87 23.28 6.51
CA ASP A 17 -9.07 22.67 5.19
C ASP A 17 -8.36 21.31 5.09
N ARG A 18 -7.20 21.15 5.73
CA ARG A 18 -6.50 19.85 5.86
C ARG A 18 -7.28 18.87 6.71
N LYS A 19 -7.78 19.30 7.87
CA LYS A 19 -8.62 18.46 8.74
C LYS A 19 -9.96 18.11 8.08
N ALA A 20 -10.55 19.05 7.35
CA ALA A 20 -11.75 18.80 6.56
C ALA A 20 -11.47 17.81 5.43
N ALA A 21 -10.35 17.92 4.71
CA ALA A 21 -9.96 16.99 3.66
C ALA A 21 -9.69 15.57 4.20
N VAL A 22 -9.01 15.43 5.34
CA VAL A 22 -8.80 14.13 5.99
C VAL A 22 -10.11 13.53 6.50
N SER A 23 -10.98 14.35 7.10
CA SER A 23 -12.32 13.94 7.53
C SER A 23 -13.20 13.52 6.35
N HIS A 24 -13.12 14.26 5.24
CA HIS A 24 -13.86 13.97 4.01
C HIS A 24 -13.32 12.69 3.36
N TRP A 25 -12.00 12.47 3.32
CA TRP A 25 -11.40 11.22 2.85
C TRP A 25 -11.79 10.02 3.74
N GLN A 26 -11.81 10.17 5.07
CA GLN A 26 -12.32 9.14 5.97
C GLN A 26 -13.81 8.85 5.72
N GLN A 27 -14.65 9.88 5.62
CA GLN A 27 -16.09 9.70 5.35
C GLN A 27 -16.34 9.09 3.97
N GLN A 28 -15.61 9.51 2.94
CA GLN A 28 -15.66 8.95 1.59
C GLN A 28 -15.21 7.48 1.61
N SER A 29 -14.17 7.14 2.37
CA SER A 29 -13.72 5.76 2.53
C SER A 29 -14.77 4.88 3.20
N TYR A 30 -15.58 5.40 4.12
CA TYR A 30 -16.71 4.66 4.73
C TYR A 30 -17.92 4.54 3.79
N LEU A 31 -18.14 5.49 2.87
CA LEU A 31 -19.27 5.51 1.96
C LEU A 31 -19.01 4.79 0.62
N ASP A 32 -17.75 4.69 0.19
CA ASP A 32 -17.38 4.20 -1.15
C ASP A 32 -16.66 2.84 -1.15
N SER A 33 -16.33 2.28 0.03
CA SER A 33 -15.57 1.00 0.04
C SER A 33 -16.39 -0.19 -0.47
N GLY A 34 -17.73 -0.13 -0.50
CA GLY A 34 -18.59 -1.26 -0.92
C GLY A 34 -18.40 -2.57 -0.13
N ILE A 35 -17.48 -2.58 0.83
CA ILE A 35 -17.08 -3.72 1.65
C ILE A 35 -17.13 -3.26 3.10
N HIS A 36 -17.99 -3.91 3.88
CA HIS A 36 -18.00 -3.76 5.33
C HIS A 36 -16.72 -4.39 5.88
N SER A 37 -15.89 -3.62 6.60
CA SER A 37 -14.79 -4.12 7.42
C SER A 37 -15.35 -5.01 8.53
N GLY A 38 -15.54 -6.29 8.23
CA GLY A 38 -16.24 -7.27 9.07
C GLY A 38 -17.02 -8.32 8.28
N ALA A 39 -17.27 -8.11 6.98
CA ALA A 39 -17.88 -9.08 6.09
C ALA A 39 -16.80 -9.84 5.29
N THR A 40 -16.93 -11.16 5.21
CA THR A 40 -16.14 -12.02 4.31
C THR A 40 -16.29 -11.51 2.87
N THR A 41 -15.21 -11.02 2.27
CA THR A 41 -15.24 -10.53 0.89
C THR A 41 -15.12 -11.71 -0.08
N THR A 42 -16.23 -12.05 -0.74
CA THR A 42 -16.24 -12.98 -1.87
C THR A 42 -15.47 -12.33 -3.03
N ALA A 43 -14.63 -13.10 -3.71
CA ALA A 43 -13.86 -12.60 -4.85
C ALA A 43 -14.80 -12.22 -6.00
N PRO A 44 -14.51 -11.14 -6.75
CA PRO A 44 -15.35 -10.68 -7.86
C PRO A 44 -15.45 -11.66 -9.03
N SER A 45 -14.65 -12.74 -9.03
CA SER A 45 -14.61 -13.79 -10.06
C SER A 45 -15.93 -14.54 -10.29
N LEU A 46 -16.99 -14.28 -9.51
CA LEU A 46 -18.30 -14.92 -9.63
C LEU A 46 -19.45 -13.98 -10.02
N SER A 47 -19.21 -12.66 -10.12
CA SER A 47 -20.27 -11.73 -10.54
C SER A 47 -20.33 -11.64 -12.07
N GLY A 48 -20.82 -12.72 -12.70
CA GLY A 48 -21.09 -12.83 -14.13
C GLY A 48 -22.28 -11.97 -14.60
N LYS A 49 -22.30 -10.70 -14.23
CA LYS A 49 -23.31 -9.73 -14.66
C LYS A 49 -22.65 -8.39 -15.01
N GLY A 50 -21.66 -8.47 -15.91
CA GLY A 50 -21.12 -7.33 -16.64
C GLY A 50 -21.90 -7.11 -17.94
N ASN A 51 -22.17 -5.85 -18.22
CA ASN A 51 -22.88 -5.23 -19.35
C ASN A 51 -22.81 -6.00 -20.72
N PRO A 52 -23.92 -6.22 -21.45
CA PRO A 52 -23.93 -7.04 -22.68
C PRO A 52 -23.52 -6.30 -23.97
N GLU A 53 -22.85 -5.15 -23.91
CA GLU A 53 -22.70 -4.30 -25.10
C GLU A 53 -21.26 -4.05 -25.60
N GLU A 54 -20.24 -4.76 -25.11
CA GLU A 54 -18.87 -4.48 -25.54
C GLU A 54 -18.12 -5.74 -26.00
N GLU A 55 -18.03 -5.82 -27.33
CA GLU A 55 -17.06 -6.51 -28.17
C GLU A 55 -16.67 -7.97 -27.84
N ASP A 56 -17.09 -8.80 -28.80
CA ASP A 56 -16.67 -10.12 -29.28
C ASP A 56 -15.17 -10.52 -29.10
N VAL A 57 -14.61 -10.39 -27.91
CA VAL A 57 -13.33 -10.99 -27.53
C VAL A 57 -13.61 -12.36 -26.96
N ASP A 58 -13.49 -13.37 -27.83
CA ASP A 58 -13.48 -14.83 -27.65
C ASP A 58 -13.50 -15.35 -26.19
N THR A 59 -14.59 -15.04 -25.49
CA THR A 59 -14.83 -15.49 -24.11
C THR A 59 -14.97 -17.01 -24.08
N SER A 60 -15.33 -17.60 -25.22
CA SER A 60 -15.43 -19.05 -25.40
C SER A 60 -14.07 -19.73 -25.35
N GLN A 61 -13.01 -19.20 -25.98
CA GLN A 61 -11.66 -19.78 -25.88
C GLN A 61 -11.10 -19.75 -24.46
N VAL A 62 -11.26 -18.63 -23.75
CA VAL A 62 -10.76 -18.48 -22.37
C VAL A 62 -11.52 -19.40 -21.41
N LEU A 63 -12.84 -19.56 -21.62
CA LEU A 63 -13.66 -20.49 -20.84
C LEU A 63 -13.28 -21.96 -21.10
N TYR A 64 -12.99 -22.32 -22.36
CA TYR A 64 -12.57 -23.68 -22.74
C TYR A 64 -11.17 -24.03 -22.22
N GLU A 65 -10.23 -23.09 -22.22
CA GLU A 65 -8.87 -23.28 -21.70
C GLU A 65 -8.87 -23.44 -20.16
N TRP A 66 -9.77 -22.72 -19.47
CA TRP A 66 -9.98 -22.88 -18.03
C TRP A 66 -10.63 -24.22 -17.66
N GLU A 67 -11.59 -24.70 -18.47
CA GLU A 67 -12.21 -26.02 -18.29
C GLU A 67 -11.21 -27.18 -18.53
N GLN A 68 -10.27 -27.05 -19.46
CA GLN A 68 -9.33 -28.13 -19.77
C GLN A 68 -8.29 -28.41 -18.66
N GLY A 69 -8.02 -27.44 -17.78
CA GLY A 69 -7.09 -27.63 -16.65
C GLY A 69 -7.72 -28.26 -15.40
N PHE A 70 -9.05 -28.24 -15.29
CA PHE A 70 -9.79 -28.65 -14.09
C PHE A 70 -10.48 -30.00 -14.32
N SER A 71 -9.70 -31.08 -14.39
CA SER A 71 -10.21 -32.45 -14.59
C SER A 71 -10.94 -33.04 -13.37
N GLN A 72 -11.23 -32.25 -12.33
CA GLN A 72 -11.97 -32.67 -11.15
C GLN A 72 -13.20 -31.78 -10.96
N SER A 73 -14.37 -32.38 -11.15
CA SER A 73 -15.65 -31.78 -10.79
C SER A 73 -15.74 -31.78 -9.26
N PHE A 74 -15.51 -30.62 -8.64
CA PHE A 74 -15.71 -30.46 -7.21
C PHE A 74 -17.20 -30.38 -6.90
N THR A 75 -17.64 -31.03 -5.83
CA THR A 75 -19.01 -30.84 -5.34
C THR A 75 -19.16 -29.45 -4.72
N GLN A 76 -20.38 -28.92 -4.69
CA GLN A 76 -20.68 -27.61 -4.10
C GLN A 76 -20.15 -27.50 -2.65
N GLU A 77 -20.28 -28.57 -1.87
CA GLU A 77 -19.77 -28.65 -0.50
C GLU A 77 -18.23 -28.62 -0.44
N GLN A 78 -17.55 -29.33 -1.34
CA GLN A 78 -16.08 -29.30 -1.42
C GLN A 78 -15.55 -27.90 -1.76
N VAL A 79 -16.22 -27.16 -2.64
CA VAL A 79 -15.85 -25.78 -2.98
C VAL A 79 -16.02 -24.87 -1.76
N ALA A 80 -17.11 -25.01 -1.01
CA ALA A 80 -17.36 -24.22 0.20
C ALA A 80 -16.31 -24.48 1.30
N ASP A 81 -15.93 -25.74 1.50
CA ASP A 81 -14.89 -26.12 2.47
C ASP A 81 -13.52 -25.57 2.08
N ILE A 82 -13.17 -25.63 0.79
CA ILE A 82 -11.91 -25.09 0.26
C ILE A 82 -11.87 -23.57 0.42
N ASP A 83 -12.96 -22.87 0.08
CA ASP A 83 -13.04 -21.41 0.26
C ASP A 83 -12.89 -21.03 1.73
N GLY A 84 -13.52 -21.79 2.65
CA GLY A 84 -13.36 -21.61 4.09
C GLY A 84 -11.89 -21.67 4.54
N GLN A 85 -11.13 -22.66 4.07
CA GLN A 85 -9.71 -22.81 4.42
C GLN A 85 -8.85 -21.65 3.90
N TYR A 86 -9.10 -21.20 2.67
CA TYR A 86 -8.35 -20.08 2.09
C TYR A 86 -8.78 -18.73 2.67
N ALA A 87 -10.04 -18.56 3.06
CA ALA A 87 -10.52 -17.36 3.73
C ALA A 87 -9.81 -17.18 5.08
N MET A 88 -9.69 -18.25 5.87
CA MET A 88 -9.01 -18.23 7.19
C MET A 88 -7.53 -17.82 7.10
N THR A 89 -6.85 -18.15 5.99
CA THR A 89 -5.41 -17.90 5.79
C THR A 89 -5.13 -16.70 4.88
N ARG A 90 -6.17 -16.02 4.38
CA ARG A 90 -6.05 -14.88 3.47
C ARG A 90 -5.25 -13.73 4.09
N ALA A 91 -5.57 -13.38 5.33
CA ALA A 91 -4.89 -12.29 6.04
C ALA A 91 -3.38 -12.54 6.18
N GLN A 92 -3.00 -13.80 6.47
CA GLN A 92 -1.59 -14.19 6.58
C GLN A 92 -0.87 -14.06 5.24
N ARG A 93 -1.49 -14.52 4.13
CA ARG A 93 -0.90 -14.37 2.78
C ARG A 93 -0.68 -12.91 2.41
N VAL A 94 -1.67 -12.04 2.64
CA VAL A 94 -1.54 -10.60 2.34
C VAL A 94 -0.49 -9.94 3.22
N ARG A 95 -0.49 -10.27 4.52
CA ARG A 95 0.50 -9.78 5.48
C ARG A 95 1.92 -10.20 5.09
N ALA A 96 2.13 -11.44 4.66
CA ALA A 96 3.43 -11.91 4.17
C ALA A 96 3.94 -11.13 2.97
N ALA A 97 3.03 -10.71 2.07
CA ALA A 97 3.38 -9.98 0.88
C ALA A 97 3.74 -8.51 1.18
N MET A 98 3.01 -7.84 2.08
CA MET A 98 3.13 -6.39 2.29
C MET A 98 3.91 -6.00 3.56
N PHE A 99 3.89 -6.87 4.57
CA PHE A 99 4.52 -6.66 5.88
C PHE A 99 5.31 -7.90 6.33
N PRO A 100 6.26 -8.40 5.51
CA PRO A 100 7.04 -9.60 5.83
C PRO A 100 7.78 -9.48 7.17
N GLU A 101 8.18 -8.27 7.57
CA GLU A 101 8.86 -7.98 8.83
C GLU A 101 7.99 -8.20 10.08
N THR A 102 6.67 -8.39 9.90
CA THR A 102 5.72 -8.58 10.99
C THR A 102 5.36 -10.04 11.23
N LEU A 103 6.00 -10.97 10.51
CA LEU A 103 5.77 -12.40 10.62
C LEU A 103 6.83 -13.06 11.48
N ASP A 104 6.42 -14.07 12.26
CA ASP A 104 7.34 -14.92 13.01
C ASP A 104 8.15 -15.82 12.06
N GLU A 105 9.45 -15.94 12.31
CA GLU A 105 10.33 -16.84 11.57
C GLU A 105 9.84 -18.29 11.71
N GLY A 106 9.50 -18.93 10.59
CA GLY A 106 9.03 -20.33 10.55
C GLY A 106 7.51 -20.52 10.45
N MET A 107 6.72 -19.43 10.38
CA MET A 107 5.29 -19.52 10.12
C MET A 107 5.01 -20.10 8.72
N GLN A 108 4.29 -21.22 8.65
CA GLN A 108 3.88 -21.80 7.38
C GLN A 108 2.59 -21.16 6.88
N ILE A 109 2.66 -20.54 5.71
CA ILE A 109 1.50 -19.89 5.07
C ILE A 109 1.12 -20.75 3.86
N PRO A 110 -0.11 -21.30 3.83
CA PRO A 110 -0.56 -22.11 2.70
C PRO A 110 -0.51 -21.32 1.40
N SER A 111 0.18 -21.88 0.40
CA SER A 111 0.28 -21.30 -0.94
C SER A 111 -1.00 -21.55 -1.74
N THR A 112 -1.39 -20.58 -2.55
CA THR A 112 -2.47 -20.70 -3.56
C THR A 112 -1.90 -20.90 -4.97
N GLN A 113 -0.61 -21.24 -5.08
CA GLN A 113 0.06 -21.46 -6.36
C GLN A 113 -0.31 -22.85 -6.90
N PHE A 114 -0.87 -22.90 -8.10
CA PHE A 114 -1.24 -24.14 -8.78
C PHE A 114 -0.15 -24.63 -9.75
N ASP A 115 0.70 -23.73 -10.24
CA ASP A 115 1.83 -24.04 -11.13
C ASP A 115 3.08 -23.30 -10.67
N ALA A 116 4.19 -24.02 -10.52
CA ALA A 116 5.48 -23.47 -10.11
C ALA A 116 6.03 -22.43 -11.11
N ALA A 117 5.68 -22.54 -12.40
CA ALA A 117 6.10 -21.58 -13.42
C ALA A 117 5.38 -20.23 -13.33
N HIS A 118 4.20 -20.20 -12.70
CA HIS A 118 3.34 -19.01 -12.66
C HIS A 118 3.18 -18.50 -11.21
N PRO A 119 3.77 -17.35 -10.85
CA PRO A 119 3.56 -16.76 -9.53
C PRO A 119 2.12 -16.27 -9.37
N THR A 120 1.62 -16.36 -8.15
CA THR A 120 0.30 -15.83 -7.77
C THR A 120 0.24 -14.31 -7.87
N ASN A 121 -0.96 -13.75 -7.96
CA ASN A 121 -1.15 -12.30 -7.95
C ASN A 121 -0.59 -11.65 -6.67
N VAL A 122 -0.71 -12.32 -5.51
CA VAL A 122 -0.15 -11.83 -4.24
C VAL A 122 1.38 -11.76 -4.30
N GLN A 123 2.04 -12.77 -4.87
CA GLN A 123 3.50 -12.77 -5.06
C GLN A 123 3.94 -11.68 -6.06
N ARG A 124 3.23 -11.52 -7.18
CA ARG A 124 3.52 -10.48 -8.19
C ARG A 124 3.39 -9.06 -7.63
N LEU A 125 2.47 -8.85 -6.70
CA LEU A 125 2.20 -7.54 -6.10
C LEU A 125 3.00 -7.27 -4.82
N ALA A 126 3.70 -8.27 -4.27
CA ALA A 126 4.44 -8.13 -3.01
C ALA A 126 5.48 -6.99 -3.08
N GLU A 127 6.43 -7.06 -4.01
CA GLU A 127 7.49 -6.07 -4.16
C GLU A 127 6.98 -4.64 -4.46
N PRO A 128 6.10 -4.39 -5.45
CA PRO A 128 5.61 -3.02 -5.69
C PRO A 128 4.80 -2.48 -4.52
N SER A 129 4.06 -3.33 -3.78
CA SER A 129 3.34 -2.89 -2.57
C SER A 129 4.28 -2.50 -1.43
N GLN A 130 5.39 -3.23 -1.26
CA GLN A 130 6.42 -2.89 -0.28
C GLN A 130 7.15 -1.61 -0.67
N MET A 131 7.52 -1.42 -1.94
CA MET A 131 8.13 -0.16 -2.40
C MET A 131 7.22 1.03 -2.11
N LEU A 132 5.92 0.91 -2.41
CA LEU A 132 4.94 1.95 -2.10
C LEU A 132 4.86 2.24 -0.61
N LYS A 133 4.77 1.21 0.24
CA LYS A 133 4.80 1.34 1.69
C LYS A 133 6.04 2.11 2.16
N HIS A 134 7.24 1.73 1.72
CA HIS A 134 8.48 2.39 2.12
C HIS A 134 8.50 3.86 1.66
N ALA A 135 8.10 4.15 0.43
CA ALA A 135 8.01 5.51 -0.08
C ALA A 135 7.06 6.38 0.76
N VAL A 136 5.90 5.84 1.14
CA VAL A 136 4.93 6.53 2.00
C VAL A 136 5.48 6.75 3.41
N VAL A 137 6.14 5.76 4.01
CA VAL A 137 6.78 5.90 5.33
C VAL A 137 7.85 6.99 5.29
N ASN A 138 8.71 6.99 4.25
CA ASN A 138 9.73 8.00 4.08
C ASN A 138 9.11 9.40 3.92
N LEU A 139 8.02 9.52 3.15
CA LEU A 139 7.32 10.79 2.99
C LEU A 139 6.71 11.29 4.30
N ILE A 140 6.10 10.40 5.09
CA ILE A 140 5.54 10.74 6.39
C ILE A 140 6.62 11.27 7.33
N ASN A 141 7.79 10.60 7.35
CA ASN A 141 8.91 10.96 8.20
C ASN A 141 9.76 12.12 7.64
N TYR A 142 9.59 12.49 6.37
CA TYR A 142 10.37 13.56 5.72
C TYR A 142 10.17 14.93 6.39
N GLN A 143 9.04 15.14 7.08
CA GLN A 143 8.77 16.39 7.78
C GLN A 143 9.84 16.71 8.84
N ASP A 144 10.31 15.72 9.59
CA ASP A 144 11.32 15.92 10.63
C ASP A 144 12.69 16.29 10.04
N ASP A 145 13.09 15.61 8.97
CA ASP A 145 14.37 15.87 8.29
C ASP A 145 14.39 17.23 7.58
N ALA A 146 13.26 17.62 6.97
CA ALA A 146 13.13 18.92 6.30
C ALA A 146 13.16 20.08 7.30
N GLU A 147 12.49 19.95 8.45
CA GLU A 147 12.55 20.95 9.51
C GLU A 147 13.95 21.02 10.14
N LEU A 148 14.58 19.87 10.37
CA LEU A 148 15.96 19.80 10.85
C LEU A 148 16.93 20.49 9.89
N ALA A 149 16.84 20.21 8.59
CA ALA A 149 17.67 20.84 7.57
C ALA A 149 17.47 22.37 7.53
N THR A 150 16.23 22.84 7.64
CA THR A 150 15.91 24.28 7.64
C THR A 150 16.55 25.00 8.84
N ARG A 151 16.71 24.34 9.99
CA ARG A 151 17.38 24.89 11.17
C ARG A 151 18.91 24.70 11.15
N ALA A 152 19.39 23.57 10.65
CA ALA A 152 20.80 23.20 10.67
C ALA A 152 21.64 23.87 9.57
N ILE A 153 21.08 24.07 8.37
CA ILE A 153 21.81 24.69 7.24
C ILE A 153 22.31 26.12 7.57
N PRO A 154 21.52 27.00 8.20
CA PRO A 154 22.01 28.33 8.60
C PRO A 154 23.18 28.26 9.60
N GLU A 155 23.13 27.34 10.57
CA GLU A 155 24.20 27.17 11.55
C GLU A 155 25.46 26.57 10.92
N LEU A 156 25.33 25.56 10.05
CA LEU A 156 26.44 25.01 9.28
C LEU A 156 27.08 26.10 8.40
N THR A 157 26.27 26.96 7.78
CA THR A 157 26.75 28.09 6.98
C THR A 157 27.56 29.08 7.83
N LYS A 158 27.16 29.34 9.09
CA LYS A 158 27.94 30.17 10.02
C LYS A 158 29.28 29.51 10.35
N LEU A 159 29.27 28.22 10.69
CA LEU A 159 30.48 27.47 11.04
C LEU A 159 31.47 27.36 9.88
N LEU A 160 30.98 27.24 8.63
CA LEU A 160 31.84 27.21 7.44
C LEU A 160 32.43 28.58 7.07
N ASN A 161 31.84 29.66 7.56
CA ASN A 161 32.36 31.02 7.40
C ASN A 161 33.13 31.51 8.64
N ASP A 162 33.45 30.63 9.59
CA ASP A 162 34.17 30.99 10.81
C ASP A 162 35.64 31.38 10.52
N GLU A 163 36.21 32.24 11.36
CA GLU A 163 37.62 32.66 11.25
C GLU A 163 38.58 31.54 11.71
N ASP A 164 38.12 30.62 12.55
CA ASP A 164 38.92 29.47 13.01
C ASP A 164 38.84 28.31 12.00
N GLN A 165 39.96 28.06 11.33
CA GLN A 165 40.10 26.96 10.37
C GLN A 165 39.81 25.58 10.97
N VAL A 166 39.99 25.38 12.28
CA VAL A 166 39.64 24.11 12.95
C VAL A 166 38.13 23.92 13.03
N VAL A 167 37.38 25.01 13.24
CA VAL A 167 35.90 24.99 13.25
C VAL A 167 35.36 24.72 11.86
N VAL A 168 35.89 25.43 10.85
CA VAL A 168 35.53 25.20 9.43
C VAL A 168 35.80 23.76 9.02
N ASN A 169 37.00 23.23 9.35
CA ASN A 169 37.36 21.86 9.02
C ASN A 169 36.44 20.84 9.69
N LYS A 170 36.01 21.05 10.95
CA LYS A 170 35.06 20.15 11.61
C LYS A 170 33.67 20.21 10.99
N ALA A 171 33.19 21.41 10.69
CA ALA A 171 31.88 21.60 10.05
C ALA A 171 31.82 20.98 8.65
N ALA A 172 32.94 20.96 7.90
CA ALA A 172 33.00 20.38 6.57
C ALA A 172 32.93 18.84 6.53
N VAL A 173 33.15 18.15 7.66
CA VAL A 173 33.05 16.66 7.76
C VAL A 173 31.76 16.21 8.45
N MET A 174 30.94 17.15 8.94
CA MET A 174 29.60 16.88 9.49
C MET A 174 28.57 16.81 8.36
#